data_AF-A0AA36UVA6-F1
#
_entry.id   AF-A0AA36UVA6-F1
#
_cell.length_a   1.000
_cell.length_b   1.000
_cell.length_c   1.000
_cell.angle_alpha   90.00
_cell.angle_beta   90.00
_cell.angle_gamma   90.00
#
_symmetry.space_group_name_H-M   'P 1'
#
loop_
_entity.id
_entity.type
_entity.pdbx_description
1 polymer ?
#
loop_
_entity_poly.entity_id
_entity_poly.type
_entity_poly.pdbx_seq_one_letter_code
_entity_poly.pdbx_strand_id
1 'polypeptide(L)'
;MDLFKLLVNEDRLHHRFNEFLAPNFIKERELLQEWWLDFLVKDGKKKTVTEFQTTFYSVFWEIYLDKVFKEIGYEIDENYSSPDFVLSRDSKNICVEAVVANLTVNGRGEDERTLSESLGENDIFHIMNESIIRLFNAICNKNKTYDKTYKNLEVVKENKFVIALADYSQANYDQTYIYSMMALLYSAYYDPEEKEELLIHCS
;
A
#
# COMPACT_ATOMS: atom_id res chain seq x y z
N MET A 1 -19.98 9.35 7.05
CA MET A 1 -19.76 8.21 7.97
C MET A 1 -18.37 8.39 8.52
N ASP A 2 -18.20 8.22 9.83
CA ASP A 2 -16.91 8.31 10.50
C ASP A 2 -16.09 7.04 10.21
N LEU A 3 -14.82 7.19 9.82
CA LEU A 3 -13.88 6.12 9.47
C LEU A 3 -13.49 5.28 10.69
N PHE A 4 -13.45 5.90 11.88
CA PHE A 4 -13.04 5.29 13.14
C PHE A 4 -14.21 4.83 14.00
N LYS A 5 -15.46 5.00 13.52
CA LYS A 5 -16.63 4.41 14.17
C LYS A 5 -16.58 2.89 14.07
N LEU A 6 -16.43 2.20 15.19
CA LEU A 6 -16.40 0.74 15.26
C LEU A 6 -17.65 0.10 14.64
N LEU A 7 -17.44 -0.77 13.66
CA LEU A 7 -18.47 -1.56 12.96
C LEU A 7 -18.30 -3.07 13.18
N VAL A 8 -17.14 -3.49 13.70
CA VAL A 8 -16.82 -4.88 14.04
C VAL A 8 -16.41 -4.99 15.50
N ASN A 9 -16.41 -6.22 16.01
CA ASN A 9 -15.93 -6.52 17.36
C ASN A 9 -14.39 -6.38 17.45
N GLU A 10 -13.90 -6.16 18.66
CA GLU A 10 -12.47 -5.94 18.94
C GLU A 10 -11.55 -7.06 18.45
N ASP A 11 -12.00 -8.32 18.51
CA ASP A 11 -11.27 -9.51 18.05
C ASP A 11 -11.05 -9.54 16.53
N ARG A 12 -11.78 -8.72 15.79
CA ARG A 12 -11.66 -8.59 14.33
C ARG A 12 -10.89 -7.35 13.90
N LEU A 13 -10.51 -6.48 14.83
CA LEU A 13 -9.78 -5.27 14.51
C LEU A 13 -8.34 -5.61 14.16
N HIS A 14 -7.88 -5.05 13.06
CA HIS A 14 -6.47 -5.12 12.67
C HIS A 14 -5.61 -4.43 13.73
N HIS A 15 -4.43 -4.98 14.02
CA HIS A 15 -3.51 -4.44 15.02
C HIS A 15 -3.25 -2.93 14.83
N ARG A 16 -2.90 -2.50 13.61
CA ARG A 16 -2.74 -1.07 13.29
C ARG A 16 -3.98 -0.22 13.50
N PHE A 17 -5.17 -0.74 13.22
CA PHE A 17 -6.38 0.02 13.50
C PHE A 17 -6.53 0.26 15.01
N ASN A 18 -6.26 -0.76 15.82
CA ASN A 18 -6.25 -0.63 17.29
C ASN A 18 -5.22 0.39 17.78
N GLU A 19 -4.01 0.42 17.21
CA GLU A 19 -3.01 1.43 17.56
C GLU A 19 -3.52 2.85 17.29
N PHE A 20 -4.17 3.09 16.14
CA PHE A 20 -4.74 4.41 15.80
C PHE A 20 -5.81 4.87 16.78
N LEU A 21 -6.50 3.98 17.48
CA LEU A 21 -7.49 4.36 18.50
C LEU A 21 -6.84 4.94 19.77
N ALA A 22 -5.54 4.75 19.97
CA ALA A 22 -4.84 5.26 21.14
C ALA A 22 -4.82 6.81 21.16
N PRO A 23 -4.82 7.45 22.35
CA PRO A 23 -4.92 8.90 22.48
C PRO A 23 -3.78 9.69 21.81
N ASN A 24 -2.62 9.08 21.59
CA ASN A 24 -1.48 9.70 20.94
C ASN A 24 -1.66 9.90 19.43
N PHE A 25 -2.64 9.24 18.79
CA PHE A 25 -2.89 9.33 17.35
C PHE A 25 -4.07 10.25 16.98
N ILE A 26 -4.50 11.16 17.88
CA ILE A 26 -5.68 12.01 17.64
C ILE A 26 -5.52 12.84 16.35
N LYS A 27 -4.35 13.44 16.13
CA LYS A 27 -4.12 14.30 14.96
C LYS A 27 -4.08 13.50 13.66
N GLU A 28 -3.46 12.34 13.69
CA GLU A 28 -3.37 11.40 12.58
C GLU A 28 -4.76 10.88 12.21
N ARG A 29 -5.61 10.60 13.22
CA ARG A 29 -7.01 10.24 13.00
C ARG A 29 -7.83 11.39 12.42
N GLU A 30 -7.66 12.61 12.93
CA GLU A 30 -8.34 13.79 12.39
C GLU A 30 -7.96 14.01 10.91
N LEU A 31 -6.67 13.92 10.59
CA LEU A 31 -6.17 14.04 9.21
C LEU A 31 -6.72 12.94 8.31
N LEU A 32 -6.66 11.67 8.73
CA LEU A 32 -7.16 10.57 7.92
C LEU A 32 -8.69 10.64 7.77
N GLN A 33 -9.39 11.12 8.79
CA GLN A 33 -10.82 11.37 8.75
C GLN A 33 -11.15 12.49 7.75
N GLU A 34 -10.33 13.53 7.65
CA GLU A 34 -10.46 14.57 6.60
C GLU A 34 -10.30 13.95 5.21
N TRP A 35 -9.22 13.19 4.97
CA TRP A 35 -8.98 12.55 3.67
C TRP A 35 -10.11 11.59 3.28
N TRP A 36 -10.65 10.85 4.24
CA TRP A 36 -11.78 9.96 4.03
C TRP A 36 -13.08 10.68 3.63
N LEU A 37 -13.30 11.92 4.09
CA LEU A 37 -14.50 12.66 3.70
C LEU A 37 -14.52 12.98 2.20
N ASP A 38 -13.34 13.17 1.61
CA ASP A 38 -13.15 13.46 0.19
C ASP A 38 -12.85 12.21 -0.65
N PHE A 39 -12.60 11.06 -0.02
CA PHE A 39 -12.25 9.81 -0.68
C PHE A 39 -13.38 9.26 -1.57
N LEU A 40 -13.04 8.83 -2.79
CA LEU A 40 -13.99 8.23 -3.72
C LEU A 40 -14.31 6.78 -3.31
N VAL A 41 -15.44 6.58 -2.64
CA VAL A 41 -15.88 5.26 -2.19
C VAL A 41 -16.67 4.50 -3.26
N LYS A 42 -16.08 3.43 -3.80
CA LYS A 42 -16.69 2.59 -4.86
C LYS A 42 -17.64 1.52 -4.33
N ASP A 43 -17.25 0.85 -3.26
CA ASP A 43 -17.88 -0.39 -2.76
C ASP A 43 -18.87 -0.16 -1.60
N GLY A 44 -19.20 1.12 -1.35
CA GLY A 44 -20.11 1.56 -0.30
C GLY A 44 -19.43 1.80 1.05
N LYS A 45 -19.77 2.93 1.68
CA LYS A 45 -19.08 3.44 2.88
C LYS A 45 -18.97 2.42 4.02
N LYS A 46 -20.04 1.65 4.28
CA LYS A 46 -20.03 0.65 5.36
C LYS A 46 -19.03 -0.49 5.09
N LYS A 47 -18.95 -0.96 3.85
CA LYS A 47 -18.03 -2.04 3.47
C LYS A 47 -16.59 -1.56 3.58
N THR A 48 -16.27 -0.41 2.98
CA THR A 48 -14.91 0.17 3.03
C THR A 48 -14.46 0.46 4.46
N VAL A 49 -15.32 1.01 5.33
CA VAL A 49 -14.99 1.23 6.75
C VAL A 49 -14.77 -0.10 7.50
N THR A 50 -15.54 -1.15 7.16
CA THR A 50 -15.34 -2.49 7.73
C THR A 50 -13.98 -3.06 7.29
N GLU A 51 -13.63 -2.94 6.01
CA GLU A 51 -12.34 -3.39 5.48
C GLU A 51 -11.17 -2.60 6.08
N PHE A 52 -11.30 -1.28 6.22
CA PHE A 52 -10.32 -0.46 6.94
C PHE A 52 -10.09 -0.96 8.37
N GLN A 53 -11.14 -1.40 9.07
CA GLN A 53 -11.03 -1.95 10.41
C GLN A 53 -10.41 -3.36 10.46
N THR A 54 -10.65 -4.21 9.47
CA THR A 54 -10.23 -5.63 9.52
C THR A 54 -8.95 -5.95 8.76
N THR A 55 -8.62 -5.20 7.70
CA THR A 55 -7.43 -5.41 6.86
C THR A 55 -6.49 -4.20 6.84
N PHE A 56 -7.02 -3.01 7.14
CA PHE A 56 -6.28 -1.74 7.31
C PHE A 56 -5.49 -1.28 6.07
N TYR A 57 -4.36 -1.92 5.76
CA TYR A 57 -3.37 -1.42 4.82
C TYR A 57 -3.89 -1.21 3.40
N SER A 58 -4.76 -2.08 2.90
CA SER A 58 -5.33 -1.93 1.55
C SER A 58 -6.14 -0.65 1.43
N VAL A 59 -7.10 -0.43 2.35
CA VAL A 59 -7.95 0.77 2.34
C VAL A 59 -7.16 2.02 2.71
N PHE A 60 -6.22 1.92 3.66
CA PHE A 60 -5.32 3.03 3.97
C PHE A 60 -4.54 3.49 2.73
N TRP A 61 -3.99 2.54 1.97
CA TRP A 61 -3.23 2.83 0.76
C TRP A 61 -4.09 3.48 -0.32
N GLU A 62 -5.32 3.00 -0.52
CA GLU A 62 -6.27 3.65 -1.43
C GLU A 62 -6.61 5.09 -1.02
N ILE A 63 -6.89 5.34 0.27
CA ILE A 63 -7.17 6.70 0.77
C ILE A 63 -5.96 7.61 0.57
N TYR A 64 -4.76 7.12 0.87
CA TYR A 64 -3.52 7.88 0.65
C TYR A 64 -3.31 8.22 -0.83
N LEU A 65 -3.47 7.24 -1.73
CA LEU A 65 -3.31 7.44 -3.17
C LEU A 65 -4.33 8.45 -3.72
N ASP A 66 -5.61 8.32 -3.35
CA ASP A 66 -6.67 9.24 -3.75
C ASP A 66 -6.31 10.69 -3.39
N LYS A 67 -5.87 10.91 -2.14
CA LYS A 67 -5.42 12.22 -1.66
C LYS A 67 -4.23 12.74 -2.45
N VAL A 68 -3.19 11.92 -2.64
CA VAL A 68 -1.98 12.29 -3.38
C VAL A 68 -2.32 12.65 -4.83
N PHE A 69 -3.14 11.86 -5.52
CA PHE A 69 -3.52 12.12 -6.90
C PHE A 69 -4.24 13.45 -7.05
N LYS A 70 -5.19 13.76 -6.14
CA LYS A 70 -5.89 15.05 -6.10
C LYS A 70 -4.91 16.20 -5.84
N GLU A 71 -4.01 16.06 -4.89
CA GLU A 71 -3.04 17.12 -4.55
C GLU A 71 -2.06 17.44 -5.67
N ILE A 72 -1.63 16.43 -6.43
CA ILE A 72 -0.73 16.64 -7.57
C ILE A 72 -1.48 17.02 -8.87
N GLY A 73 -2.80 17.21 -8.81
CA GLY A 73 -3.63 17.78 -9.88
C GLY A 73 -4.17 16.77 -10.89
N TYR A 74 -4.36 15.50 -10.49
CA TYR A 74 -5.17 14.56 -11.27
C TYR A 74 -6.62 14.62 -10.84
N GLU A 75 -7.52 14.43 -11.80
CA GLU A 75 -8.92 14.13 -11.54
C GLU A 75 -9.11 12.60 -11.52
N ILE A 76 -10.01 12.10 -10.66
CA ILE A 76 -10.32 10.68 -10.55
C ILE A 76 -11.69 10.44 -11.16
N ASP A 77 -11.76 9.59 -12.18
CA ASP A 77 -13.01 9.26 -12.85
C ASP A 77 -13.85 8.28 -12.00
N GLU A 78 -14.99 8.76 -11.54
CA GLU A 78 -15.93 8.02 -10.69
C GLU A 78 -16.79 6.98 -11.44
N ASN A 79 -16.76 6.98 -12.78
CA ASN A 79 -17.56 6.06 -13.57
C ASN A 79 -16.98 4.65 -13.66
N TYR A 80 -15.71 4.46 -13.24
CA TYR A 80 -15.02 3.19 -13.31
C TYR A 80 -14.83 2.58 -11.93
N SER A 81 -15.44 1.41 -11.72
CA SER A 81 -15.24 0.62 -10.50
C SER A 81 -13.92 -0.15 -10.49
N SER A 82 -13.28 -0.34 -11.65
CA SER A 82 -12.03 -1.09 -11.79
C SER A 82 -11.23 -0.59 -13.00
N PRO A 83 -9.90 -0.42 -12.90
CA PRO A 83 -9.07 -0.61 -11.69
C PRO A 83 -9.34 0.44 -10.60
N ASP A 84 -8.62 0.38 -9.49
CA ASP A 84 -8.88 1.22 -8.31
C ASP A 84 -8.91 2.72 -8.62
N PHE A 85 -8.14 3.19 -9.60
CA PHE A 85 -8.21 4.56 -10.08
C PHE A 85 -8.12 4.65 -11.61
N VAL A 86 -8.94 5.53 -12.19
CA VAL A 86 -8.76 6.03 -13.54
C VAL A 86 -8.50 7.52 -13.40
N LEU A 87 -7.24 7.90 -13.59
CA LEU A 87 -6.77 9.26 -13.41
C LEU A 87 -6.79 9.98 -14.75
N SER A 88 -7.17 11.25 -14.77
CA SER A 88 -7.09 12.11 -15.94
C SER A 88 -6.32 13.40 -15.63
N ARG A 89 -5.49 13.82 -16.60
CA ARG A 89 -4.79 15.11 -16.60
C ARG A 89 -4.35 15.46 -18.02
N ASP A 90 -4.54 16.71 -18.45
CA ASP A 90 -4.12 17.20 -19.77
C ASP A 90 -4.58 16.30 -20.94
N SER A 91 -5.85 15.83 -20.86
CA SER A 91 -6.47 14.91 -21.82
C SER A 91 -5.79 13.53 -21.95
N LYS A 92 -4.96 13.13 -20.98
CA LYS A 92 -4.40 11.79 -20.90
C LYS A 92 -4.97 11.07 -19.68
N ASN A 93 -5.30 9.79 -19.87
CA ASN A 93 -5.75 8.95 -18.78
C ASN A 93 -4.70 7.90 -18.39
N ILE A 94 -4.68 7.55 -17.11
CA ILE A 94 -3.83 6.50 -16.55
C ILE A 94 -4.70 5.63 -15.65
N CYS A 95 -4.66 4.33 -15.88
CA CYS A 95 -5.29 3.33 -15.04
C CYS A 95 -4.30 2.92 -13.94
N VAL A 96 -4.68 3.05 -12.68
CA VAL A 96 -3.84 2.67 -11.53
C VAL A 96 -4.57 1.64 -10.69
N GLU A 97 -3.87 0.56 -10.35
CA GLU A 97 -4.31 -0.45 -9.40
C GLU A 97 -3.47 -0.34 -8.13
N ALA A 98 -4.13 -0.19 -6.98
CA ALA A 98 -3.51 -0.14 -5.68
C ALA A 98 -3.19 -1.57 -5.19
N VAL A 99 -1.95 -1.79 -4.75
CA VAL A 99 -1.49 -3.10 -4.31
C VAL A 99 -0.71 -2.94 -3.02
N VAL A 100 -0.97 -3.83 -2.07
CA VAL A 100 -0.20 -3.95 -0.84
C VAL A 100 0.45 -5.32 -0.78
N ALA A 101 1.75 -5.37 -0.51
CA ALA A 101 2.44 -6.60 -0.15
C ALA A 101 2.27 -6.81 1.35
N ASN A 102 1.27 -7.58 1.76
CA ASN A 102 0.98 -7.82 3.18
C ASN A 102 1.89 -8.88 3.81
N LEU A 103 2.00 -8.80 5.14
CA LEU A 103 2.46 -9.86 6.03
C LEU A 103 1.87 -11.23 5.67
N THR A 104 2.67 -12.28 5.82
CA THR A 104 2.11 -13.63 5.78
C THR A 104 1.21 -13.90 6.96
N VAL A 105 0.15 -14.69 6.70
CA VAL A 105 -0.76 -15.21 7.73
C VAL A 105 -0.03 -15.95 8.86
N ASN A 106 1.10 -16.58 8.56
CA ASN A 106 1.95 -17.26 9.55
C ASN A 106 3.29 -16.53 9.80
N GLY A 107 3.41 -15.30 9.31
CA GLY A 107 4.58 -14.47 9.56
C GLY A 107 4.51 -13.89 10.96
N ARG A 108 5.66 -13.45 11.45
CA ARG A 108 5.74 -12.66 12.69
C ARG A 108 4.91 -11.39 12.56
N GLY A 109 3.99 -11.17 13.50
CA GLY A 109 3.13 -10.00 13.51
C GLY A 109 3.88 -8.71 13.84
N GLU A 110 3.31 -7.57 13.46
CA GLU A 110 3.83 -6.25 13.85
C GLU A 110 3.76 -6.01 15.35
N ASP A 111 2.78 -6.61 16.01
CA ASP A 111 2.61 -6.59 17.47
C ASP A 111 3.74 -7.31 18.22
N GLU A 112 4.53 -8.12 17.52
CA GLU A 112 5.70 -8.79 18.07
C GLU A 112 6.99 -7.95 17.94
N ARG A 113 6.94 -6.74 17.35
CA ARG A 113 8.12 -5.87 17.16
C ARG A 113 8.66 -5.38 18.51
N THR A 114 9.96 -5.54 18.73
CA THR A 114 10.62 -5.13 19.98
C THR A 114 11.16 -3.70 19.88
N LEU A 115 11.47 -3.09 21.04
CA LEU A 115 12.06 -1.74 21.09
C LEU A 115 13.42 -1.65 20.40
N SER A 116 14.27 -2.66 20.56
CA SER A 116 15.61 -2.73 19.91
C SER A 116 15.48 -2.70 18.38
N GLU A 117 14.50 -3.41 17.83
CA GLU A 117 14.24 -3.40 16.40
C GLU A 117 13.64 -2.08 15.92
N SER A 118 12.83 -1.41 16.74
CA SER A 118 12.37 -0.05 16.46
C SER A 118 13.51 0.98 16.46
N LEU A 119 14.63 0.69 17.14
CA LEU A 119 15.84 1.52 17.14
C LEU A 119 16.80 1.18 15.98
N GLY A 120 16.44 0.25 15.11
CA GLY A 120 17.21 -0.09 13.90
C GLY A 120 18.29 -1.15 14.09
N GLU A 121 18.29 -1.88 15.21
CA GLU A 121 19.23 -2.98 15.47
C GLU A 121 18.82 -4.29 14.75
N ASN A 122 18.43 -4.20 13.47
CA ASN A 122 17.94 -5.34 12.69
C ASN A 122 18.96 -5.86 11.67
N ASP A 123 18.76 -7.10 11.26
CA ASP A 123 19.35 -7.65 10.04
C ASP A 123 18.64 -7.05 8.81
N ILE A 124 19.22 -5.96 8.28
CA ILE A 124 18.70 -5.24 7.12
C ILE A 124 18.71 -6.12 5.86
N PHE A 125 19.72 -6.98 5.68
CA PHE A 125 19.77 -7.89 4.53
C PHE A 125 18.60 -8.87 4.55
N HIS A 126 18.28 -9.43 5.72
CA HIS A 126 17.13 -10.30 5.88
C HIS A 126 15.81 -9.58 5.57
N ILE A 127 15.62 -8.39 6.15
CA ILE A 127 14.44 -7.53 5.94
C ILE A 127 14.26 -7.21 4.44
N MET A 128 15.32 -6.79 3.76
CA MET A 128 15.28 -6.47 2.34
C MET A 128 14.98 -7.70 1.47
N ASN A 129 15.64 -8.82 1.73
CA ASN A 129 15.46 -10.03 0.93
C ASN A 129 14.04 -10.59 1.04
N GLU A 130 13.44 -10.57 2.24
CA GLU A 130 12.03 -10.95 2.40
C GLU A 130 11.12 -10.00 1.62
N SER A 131 11.32 -8.69 1.78
CA SER A 131 10.53 -7.66 1.09
C SER A 131 10.61 -7.79 -0.44
N ILE A 132 11.81 -8.00 -1.01
CA ILE A 132 11.99 -8.21 -2.46
C ILE A 132 11.13 -9.38 -2.96
N ILE A 133 11.16 -10.51 -2.27
CA ILE A 133 10.37 -11.71 -2.63
C ILE A 133 8.86 -11.42 -2.55
N ARG A 134 8.44 -10.65 -1.55
CA ARG A 134 7.03 -10.30 -1.32
C ARG A 134 6.50 -9.33 -2.37
N LEU A 135 7.26 -8.29 -2.67
CA LEU A 135 6.95 -7.34 -3.73
C LEU A 135 6.88 -8.05 -5.08
N PHE A 136 7.83 -8.95 -5.37
CA PHE A 136 7.80 -9.77 -6.59
C PHE A 136 6.51 -10.58 -6.70
N ASN A 137 6.12 -11.28 -5.64
CA ASN A 137 4.89 -12.07 -5.62
C ASN A 137 3.64 -11.20 -5.80
N ALA A 138 3.57 -10.04 -5.17
CA ALA A 138 2.47 -9.09 -5.32
C ALA A 138 2.34 -8.60 -6.78
N ILE A 139 3.45 -8.22 -7.41
CA ILE A 139 3.51 -7.81 -8.82
C ILE A 139 3.09 -8.97 -9.72
N CYS A 140 3.66 -10.17 -9.55
CA CYS A 140 3.33 -11.33 -10.37
C CYS A 140 1.86 -11.72 -10.27
N ASN A 141 1.26 -11.65 -9.08
CA ASN A 141 -0.16 -11.93 -8.89
C ASN A 141 -1.02 -10.90 -9.61
N LYS A 142 -0.69 -9.61 -9.52
CA LYS A 142 -1.44 -8.55 -10.19
C LYS A 142 -1.23 -8.55 -11.70
N ASN A 143 -0.05 -8.94 -12.18
CA ASN A 143 0.19 -9.18 -13.60
C ASN A 143 -0.68 -10.31 -14.15
N LYS A 144 -0.85 -11.42 -13.40
CA LYS A 144 -1.80 -12.48 -13.77
C LYS A 144 -3.26 -11.98 -13.81
N THR A 145 -3.65 -11.11 -12.88
CA THR A 145 -4.99 -10.48 -12.89
C THR A 145 -5.15 -9.54 -14.08
N TYR A 146 -4.10 -8.78 -14.43
CA TYR A 146 -4.07 -7.96 -15.64
C TYR A 146 -4.31 -8.79 -16.89
N ASP A 147 -3.59 -9.89 -17.03
CA ASP A 147 -3.71 -10.79 -18.18
C ASP A 147 -5.09 -11.43 -18.32
N LYS A 148 -5.80 -11.66 -17.22
CA LYS A 148 -7.12 -12.32 -17.23
C LYS A 148 -8.27 -11.33 -17.32
N THR A 149 -8.14 -10.17 -16.67
CA THR A 149 -9.25 -9.27 -16.38
C THR A 149 -8.97 -7.87 -16.90
N TYR A 150 -7.98 -7.14 -16.36
CA TYR A 150 -7.83 -5.71 -16.64
C TYR A 150 -7.62 -5.40 -18.10
N LYS A 151 -6.80 -6.19 -18.83
CA LYS A 151 -6.54 -5.95 -20.26
C LYS A 151 -7.78 -6.01 -21.16
N ASN A 152 -8.88 -6.58 -20.67
CA ASN A 152 -10.14 -6.69 -21.40
C ASN A 152 -11.06 -5.47 -21.19
N LEU A 153 -10.79 -4.65 -20.17
CA LEU A 153 -11.53 -3.41 -19.89
C LEU A 153 -11.16 -2.34 -20.93
N GLU A 154 -12.16 -1.64 -21.46
CA GLU A 154 -11.94 -0.66 -22.53
C GLU A 154 -11.03 0.48 -22.09
N VAL A 155 -11.27 1.02 -20.89
CA VAL A 155 -10.44 2.08 -20.30
C VAL A 155 -8.97 1.67 -20.15
N VAL A 156 -8.68 0.38 -19.92
CA VAL A 156 -7.31 -0.13 -19.77
C VAL A 156 -6.64 -0.40 -21.13
N LYS A 157 -7.39 -0.77 -22.16
CA LYS A 157 -6.84 -0.95 -23.51
C LYS A 157 -6.36 0.36 -24.12
N GLU A 158 -7.08 1.43 -23.83
CA GLU A 158 -6.81 2.77 -24.38
C GLU A 158 -5.72 3.52 -23.61
N ASN A 159 -5.40 3.09 -22.38
CA ASN A 159 -4.57 3.86 -21.45
C ASN A 159 -3.46 3.04 -20.81
N LYS A 160 -2.50 3.71 -20.18
CA LYS A 160 -1.41 3.05 -19.45
C LYS A 160 -1.95 2.42 -18.17
N PHE A 161 -1.47 1.23 -17.85
CA PHE A 161 -1.78 0.54 -16.60
C PHE A 161 -0.59 0.58 -15.66
N VAL A 162 -0.81 1.03 -14.43
CA VAL A 162 0.21 1.21 -13.39
C VAL A 162 -0.19 0.41 -12.17
N ILE A 163 0.77 -0.28 -11.56
CA ILE A 163 0.63 -0.88 -10.24
C ILE A 163 1.24 0.08 -9.22
N ALA A 164 0.41 0.64 -8.34
CA ALA A 164 0.86 1.44 -7.20
C ALA A 164 1.04 0.51 -5.99
N LEU A 165 2.28 0.08 -5.74
CA LEU A 165 2.61 -0.94 -4.75
C LEU A 165 3.18 -0.33 -3.46
N ALA A 166 2.59 -0.68 -2.32
CA ALA A 166 3.12 -0.39 -0.99
C ALA A 166 3.62 -1.67 -0.30
N ASP A 167 4.71 -1.55 0.47
CA ASP A 167 5.34 -2.63 1.20
C ASP A 167 4.90 -2.64 2.67
N TYR A 168 4.18 -3.69 3.06
CA TYR A 168 3.82 -3.99 4.45
C TYR A 168 4.14 -5.46 4.75
N SER A 169 5.23 -5.96 4.16
CA SER A 169 5.45 -7.41 4.01
C SER A 169 5.97 -8.12 5.26
N GLN A 170 6.48 -7.36 6.23
CA GLN A 170 7.10 -7.85 7.47
C GLN A 170 7.08 -6.75 8.56
N ALA A 171 7.19 -7.10 9.85
CA ALA A 171 6.98 -6.18 10.98
C ALA A 171 7.81 -4.87 11.00
N ASN A 172 9.01 -4.92 10.42
CA ASN A 172 9.99 -3.86 10.25
C ASN A 172 9.98 -3.28 8.81
N TYR A 173 8.86 -3.31 8.09
CA TYR A 173 8.77 -2.88 6.68
C TYR A 173 9.20 -1.42 6.47
N ASP A 174 9.11 -0.60 7.51
CA ASP A 174 9.52 0.80 7.53
C ASP A 174 11.03 1.00 7.27
N GLN A 175 11.84 -0.06 7.38
CA GLN A 175 13.29 -0.01 7.21
C GLN A 175 13.75 -0.31 5.76
N THR A 176 12.87 -0.80 4.89
CA THR A 176 13.24 -1.12 3.49
C THR A 176 13.21 0.11 2.57
N TYR A 177 12.44 1.13 2.93
CA TYR A 177 12.22 2.33 2.11
C TYR A 177 11.92 1.99 0.63
N ILE A 178 12.67 2.56 -0.31
CA ILE A 178 12.56 2.27 -1.74
C ILE A 178 13.49 1.12 -2.18
N TYR A 179 14.38 0.64 -1.31
CA TYR A 179 15.51 -0.20 -1.70
C TYR A 179 15.07 -1.57 -2.21
N SER A 180 14.09 -2.19 -1.58
CA SER A 180 13.56 -3.47 -2.07
C SER A 180 12.93 -3.34 -3.45
N MET A 181 12.26 -2.22 -3.74
CA MET A 181 11.70 -1.96 -5.06
C MET A 181 12.80 -1.71 -6.10
N MET A 182 13.85 -0.97 -5.74
CA MET A 182 15.00 -0.71 -6.59
C MET A 182 15.75 -2.00 -6.94
N ALA A 183 15.99 -2.85 -5.94
CA ALA A 183 16.62 -4.15 -6.13
C ALA A 183 15.78 -5.02 -7.07
N LEU A 184 14.46 -5.07 -6.85
CA LEU A 184 13.57 -5.90 -7.64
C LEU A 184 13.46 -5.46 -9.12
N LEU A 185 13.32 -4.16 -9.37
CA LEU A 185 13.04 -3.65 -10.72
C LEU A 185 14.29 -3.32 -11.52
N TYR A 186 15.38 -2.97 -10.85
CA TYR A 186 16.60 -2.44 -11.48
C TYR A 186 17.86 -3.20 -11.12
N SER A 187 17.76 -4.28 -10.34
CA SER A 187 18.91 -5.01 -9.79
C SER A 187 19.87 -4.12 -9.00
N ALA A 188 19.35 -3.00 -8.45
CA ALA A 188 20.10 -2.02 -7.66
C ALA A 188 19.88 -2.30 -6.17
N TYR A 189 20.76 -3.11 -5.59
CA TYR A 189 20.67 -3.57 -4.21
C TYR A 189 21.35 -2.58 -3.25
N TYR A 190 20.70 -2.28 -2.13
CA TYR A 190 21.29 -1.44 -1.08
C TYR A 190 22.15 -2.28 -0.14
N ASP A 191 23.41 -1.88 -0.01
CA ASP A 191 24.33 -2.47 0.95
C ASP A 191 24.53 -1.50 2.14
N PRO A 192 24.05 -1.84 3.35
CA PRO A 192 24.21 -0.99 4.53
C PRO A 192 25.65 -0.91 5.04
N GLU A 193 26.54 -1.82 4.64
CA GLU A 193 27.96 -1.81 5.00
C GLU A 193 28.75 -0.87 4.06
N GLU A 194 28.42 -0.90 2.77
CA GLU A 194 28.97 -0.04 1.72
C GLU A 194 28.03 1.17 1.47
N LYS A 195 27.89 2.02 2.50
CA LYS A 195 26.92 3.15 2.63
C LYS A 195 26.92 4.20 1.51
N GLU A 196 27.75 4.05 0.49
CA GLU A 196 28.00 5.07 -0.51
C GLU A 196 27.30 4.79 -1.86
N GLU A 197 26.96 3.54 -2.21
CA GLU A 197 26.36 3.22 -3.53
C GLU A 197 25.36 2.04 -3.51
N LEU A 198 24.33 2.10 -4.36
CA LEU A 198 23.53 0.92 -4.70
C LEU A 198 24.39 -0.03 -5.55
N LEU A 199 24.53 -1.28 -5.12
CA LEU A 199 25.18 -2.33 -5.88
C LEU A 199 24.30 -2.70 -7.07
N ILE A 200 24.70 -2.29 -8.28
CA ILE A 200 24.00 -2.67 -9.51
C ILE A 200 24.55 -4.01 -9.98
N HIS A 201 23.77 -5.07 -9.78
CA HIS A 201 24.09 -6.38 -10.30
C HIS A 201 23.70 -6.43 -11.78
N CYS A 202 24.65 -6.22 -12.69
CA CYS A 202 24.41 -6.46 -14.11
C CYS A 202 24.20 -7.96 -14.36
N SER A 203 23.01 -8.33 -14.83
CA SER A 203 22.66 -9.67 -15.33
C SER A 203 23.12 -9.89 -16.77
#